data_AF-A0A7X1B3X9-F1
#
_entry.id   AF-A0A7X1B3X9-F1
#
_cell.length_a   1.000
_cell.length_b   1.000
_cell.length_c   1.000
_cell.angle_alpha   90.00
_cell.angle_beta   90.00
_cell.angle_gamma   90.00
#
_symmetry.space_group_name_H-M   'P 1'
#
loop_
_entity.id
_entity.type
_entity.pdbx_description
1 polymer ?
#
loop_
_entity_poly.entity_id
_entity_poly.type
_entity_poly.pdbx_seq_one_letter_code
_entity_poly.pdbx_strand_id
1 'polypeptide(L)'
;MANKLLFLYCLLAGTMDASTGLLLMTAPEFTLGLMGIPSVHPEAMVFIRFVGAFVFGVGSLYWLALWPVWKSGNWEWVRSCLLATAWLRLVVFVFGCVAIGTGALSLQWATVPLSDGLLAILQGWLVLTGKVPGDE
;
A
#
# COMPACT_ATOMS: atom_id res chain seq x y z
N MET A 1 -2.82 -7.99 -23.43
CA MET A 1 -1.64 -8.26 -22.58
C MET A 1 -1.58 -7.30 -21.39
N ALA A 2 -1.74 -5.99 -21.61
CA ALA A 2 -1.76 -4.96 -20.57
C ALA A 2 -2.74 -5.23 -19.41
N ASN A 3 -3.97 -5.66 -19.70
CA ASN A 3 -4.98 -5.92 -18.65
C ASN A 3 -4.57 -7.06 -17.69
N LYS A 4 -3.89 -8.10 -18.20
CA LYS A 4 -3.39 -9.20 -17.34
C LYS A 4 -2.26 -8.73 -16.42
N LEU A 5 -1.38 -7.88 -16.92
CA LEU A 5 -0.32 -7.24 -16.13
C LEU A 5 -0.90 -6.34 -15.05
N LEU A 6 -1.91 -5.52 -15.37
CA LEU A 6 -2.59 -4.66 -14.42
C LEU A 6 -3.33 -5.46 -13.33
N PHE A 7 -4.02 -6.54 -13.73
CA PHE A 7 -4.65 -7.47 -12.79
C PHE A 7 -3.63 -8.05 -11.82
N LEU A 8 -2.53 -8.61 -12.37
CA LEU A 8 -1.47 -9.21 -11.57
C LEU A 8 -0.81 -8.17 -10.65
N TYR A 9 -0.58 -6.96 -11.14
CA TYR A 9 -0.07 -5.86 -10.35
C TYR A 9 -0.97 -5.55 -9.14
N CYS A 10 -2.28 -5.37 -9.36
CA CYS A 10 -3.23 -5.09 -8.28
C CYS A 10 -3.32 -6.26 -7.29
N LEU A 11 -3.28 -7.50 -7.78
CA LEU A 11 -3.30 -8.69 -6.94
C LEU A 11 -2.06 -8.77 -6.07
N LEU A 12 -0.87 -8.56 -6.64
CA LEU A 12 0.39 -8.60 -5.91
C LEU A 12 0.51 -7.46 -4.92
N ALA A 13 0.20 -6.22 -5.33
CA ALA A 13 0.23 -5.06 -4.45
C ALA A 13 -0.75 -5.22 -3.28
N GLY A 14 -2.00 -5.61 -3.57
CA GLY A 14 -3.01 -5.86 -2.55
C GLY A 14 -2.63 -6.98 -1.59
N THR A 15 -2.08 -8.08 -2.11
CA THR A 15 -1.64 -9.21 -1.27
C THR A 15 -0.45 -8.84 -0.39
N MET A 16 0.52 -8.11 -0.94
CA MET A 16 1.66 -7.61 -0.17
C MET A 16 1.17 -6.73 0.98
N ASP A 17 0.42 -5.67 0.69
CA ASP A 17 -0.12 -4.75 1.70
C ASP A 17 -0.96 -5.49 2.74
N ALA A 18 -1.89 -6.36 2.29
CA ALA A 18 -2.74 -7.12 3.20
C ALA A 18 -1.92 -8.05 4.11
N SER A 19 -0.93 -8.75 3.56
CA SER A 19 -0.06 -9.63 4.36
C SER A 19 0.77 -8.84 5.36
N THR A 20 1.36 -7.69 4.96
CA THR A 20 2.10 -6.81 5.86
C THR A 20 1.21 -6.25 6.96
N GLY A 21 0.00 -5.79 6.62
CA GLY A 21 -0.97 -5.31 7.60
C GLY A 21 -1.38 -6.38 8.61
N LEU A 22 -1.66 -7.59 8.13
CA LEU A 22 -2.01 -8.74 8.98
C LEU A 22 -0.85 -9.13 9.91
N LEU A 23 0.38 -9.13 9.40
CA LEU A 23 1.57 -9.41 10.19
C LEU A 23 1.83 -8.32 11.23
N LEU A 24 1.67 -7.03 10.89
CA LEU A 24 1.75 -5.93 11.86
C LEU A 24 0.67 -6.03 12.95
N MET A 25 -0.54 -6.48 12.60
CA MET A 25 -1.62 -6.67 13.57
C MET A 25 -1.36 -7.82 14.54
N THR A 26 -0.77 -8.92 14.06
CA THR A 26 -0.65 -10.18 14.83
C THR A 26 0.72 -10.34 15.47
N ALA A 27 1.79 -10.08 14.72
CA ALA A 27 3.20 -10.22 15.08
C ALA A 27 4.03 -8.98 14.67
N PRO A 28 3.78 -7.79 15.29
CA PRO A 28 4.45 -6.54 14.92
C PRO A 28 5.97 -6.60 15.05
N GLU A 29 6.51 -7.15 16.14
CA GLU A 29 7.96 -7.24 16.35
C GLU A 29 8.68 -8.05 15.26
N PHE A 30 8.11 -9.20 14.90
CA PHE A 30 8.63 -10.02 13.81
C PHE A 30 8.63 -9.24 12.49
N THR A 31 7.53 -8.54 12.20
CA THR A 31 7.37 -7.75 10.97
C THR A 31 8.36 -6.60 10.90
N LEU A 32 8.52 -5.86 11.99
CA LEU A 32 9.51 -4.78 12.11
C LEU A 32 10.94 -5.34 11.97
N GLY A 33 11.21 -6.51 12.55
CA GLY A 33 12.49 -7.20 12.39
C GLY A 33 12.80 -7.56 10.94
N LEU A 34 11.81 -8.03 10.16
CA LEU A 34 11.96 -8.25 8.72
C LEU A 34 12.26 -6.95 7.95
N MET A 35 11.74 -5.83 8.43
CA MET A 35 12.01 -4.50 7.88
C MET A 35 13.33 -3.90 8.37
N GLY A 36 14.08 -4.60 9.24
CA GLY A 36 15.30 -4.10 9.86
C GLY A 36 15.08 -2.96 10.86
N ILE A 37 13.84 -2.78 11.33
CA ILE A 37 13.47 -1.76 12.31
C ILE A 37 13.66 -2.33 13.72
N PRO A 38 14.40 -1.63 14.60
CA PRO A 38 14.60 -2.08 15.98
C PRO A 38 13.28 -2.15 16.74
N SER A 39 13.26 -2.95 17.82
CA SER A 39 12.08 -3.04 18.69
C SER A 39 11.69 -1.66 19.21
N VAL A 40 10.38 -1.37 19.16
CA VAL A 40 9.83 -0.13 19.69
C VAL A 40 9.29 -0.34 21.11
N HIS A 41 9.08 0.76 21.82
CA HIS A 41 8.49 0.73 23.16
C HIS A 41 7.12 0.02 23.15
N PRO A 42 6.73 -0.74 24.18
CA PRO A 42 5.46 -1.48 24.21
C PRO A 42 4.23 -0.63 23.95
N GLU A 43 4.22 0.64 24.38
CA GLU A 43 3.13 1.58 24.11
C GLU A 43 2.96 1.88 22.61
N ALA A 44 4.06 1.95 21.86
CA ALA A 44 4.05 2.15 20.42
C ALA A 44 3.50 0.91 19.68
N MET A 45 3.62 -0.29 20.26
CA MET A 45 3.13 -1.52 19.63
C MET A 45 1.62 -1.53 19.40
N VAL A 46 0.84 -0.91 20.30
CA VAL A 46 -0.61 -0.79 20.11
C VAL A 46 -0.92 0.05 18.87
N PHE A 47 -0.21 1.17 18.69
CA PHE A 47 -0.36 2.01 17.50
C PHE A 47 0.14 1.32 16.23
N ILE A 48 1.21 0.52 16.30
CA ILE A 48 1.69 -0.25 15.14
C ILE A 48 0.66 -1.32 14.72
N ARG A 49 0.05 -2.03 15.67
CA ARG A 49 -1.05 -2.96 15.37
C ARG A 49 -2.26 -2.24 14.76
N PHE A 50 -2.58 -1.06 15.28
CA PHE A 50 -3.65 -0.22 14.74
C PHE A 50 -3.35 0.22 13.30
N VAL A 51 -2.13 0.70 13.02
CA VAL A 51 -1.67 1.00 11.66
C VAL A 51 -1.74 -0.25 10.77
N GLY A 52 -1.33 -1.41 11.29
CA GLY A 52 -1.47 -2.70 10.61
C GLY A 52 -2.89 -2.98 10.14
N ALA A 53 -3.91 -2.63 10.94
CA ALA A 53 -5.31 -2.79 10.55
C ALA A 53 -5.70 -1.89 9.36
N PHE A 54 -5.20 -0.65 9.30
CA PHE A 54 -5.40 0.21 8.13
C PHE A 54 -4.67 -0.33 6.91
N VAL A 55 -3.43 -0.77 7.06
CA VAL A 55 -2.63 -1.35 5.96
C VAL A 55 -3.31 -2.61 5.42
N PHE A 56 -3.85 -3.47 6.30
CA PHE A 56 -4.65 -4.63 5.90
C PHE A 56 -5.91 -4.20 5.13
N GLY A 57 -6.64 -3.21 5.64
CA GLY A 57 -7.80 -2.63 4.98
C GLY A 57 -7.46 -2.13 3.57
N VAL A 58 -6.42 -1.32 3.42
CA VAL A 58 -5.94 -0.80 2.13
C VAL A 58 -5.56 -1.92 1.17
N GLY A 59 -4.82 -2.93 1.63
CA GLY A 59 -4.49 -4.10 0.82
C GLY A 59 -5.72 -4.87 0.33
N SER A 60 -6.72 -5.03 1.21
CA SER A 60 -7.97 -5.72 0.87
C SER A 60 -8.84 -4.94 -0.13
N LEU A 61 -8.72 -3.61 -0.21
CA LEU A 61 -9.43 -2.80 -1.20
C LEU A 61 -9.08 -3.19 -2.63
N TYR A 62 -7.84 -3.63 -2.91
CA TYR A 62 -7.48 -4.15 -4.23
C TYR A 62 -8.27 -5.40 -4.58
N TRP A 63 -8.45 -6.31 -3.62
CA TRP A 63 -9.23 -7.52 -3.85
C TRP A 63 -10.71 -7.19 -4.09
N LEU A 64 -11.26 -6.23 -3.33
CA LEU A 64 -12.61 -5.72 -3.57
C LEU A 64 -12.75 -5.07 -4.95
N ALA A 65 -11.74 -4.32 -5.39
CA ALA A 65 -11.73 -3.70 -6.72
C ALA A 65 -11.54 -4.70 -7.87
N LEU A 66 -10.81 -5.79 -7.65
CA LEU A 66 -10.62 -6.87 -8.62
C LEU A 66 -11.83 -7.81 -8.74
N TRP A 67 -12.72 -7.84 -7.75
CA TRP A 67 -13.90 -8.69 -7.77
C TRP A 67 -14.83 -8.43 -8.97
N PRO A 68 -15.23 -7.18 -9.29
CA PRO A 68 -15.97 -6.86 -10.51
C PRO A 68 -15.24 -7.22 -11.79
N VAL A 69 -13.90 -7.08 -11.83
CA VAL A 69 -13.07 -7.46 -12.99
C VAL A 69 -13.18 -8.95 -13.25
N TRP A 70 -13.04 -9.77 -12.20
CA TRP A 70 -13.12 -11.22 -12.32
C TRP A 70 -14.52 -11.70 -12.73
N LYS A 71 -15.57 -11.07 -12.19
CA LYS A 71 -16.97 -11.47 -12.45
C LYS A 71 -17.51 -10.97 -13.79
N SER A 72 -17.18 -9.75 -14.18
CA SER A 72 -17.85 -9.01 -15.26
C SER A 72 -16.92 -8.27 -16.20
N GLY A 73 -15.60 -8.29 -15.96
CA GLY A 73 -14.64 -7.52 -16.73
C GLY A 73 -14.72 -6.00 -16.49
N ASN A 74 -15.47 -5.53 -15.48
CA ASN A 74 -15.59 -4.11 -15.15
C ASN A 74 -14.37 -3.62 -14.34
N TRP A 75 -13.69 -2.59 -14.84
CA TRP A 75 -12.45 -2.02 -14.30
C TRP A 75 -12.63 -0.67 -13.58
N GLU A 76 -13.85 -0.12 -13.54
CA GLU A 76 -14.14 1.19 -12.95
C GLU A 76 -13.70 1.27 -11.47
N TRP A 77 -13.94 0.19 -10.73
CA TRP A 77 -13.54 0.09 -9.32
C TRP A 77 -12.02 0.02 -9.15
N VAL A 78 -11.32 -0.61 -10.08
CA VAL A 78 -9.85 -0.66 -10.09
C VAL A 78 -9.28 0.74 -10.29
N ARG A 79 -9.86 1.54 -11.19
CA ARG A 79 -9.43 2.93 -11.40
C ARG A 79 -9.55 3.75 -10.11
N SER A 80 -10.71 3.68 -9.47
CA SER A 80 -10.99 4.39 -8.21
C SER A 80 -10.07 3.92 -7.08
N CYS A 81 -9.85 2.60 -6.97
CA CYS A 81 -8.94 2.02 -6.01
C CYS A 81 -7.51 2.51 -6.23
N LEU A 82 -6.99 2.47 -7.46
CA LEU A 82 -5.62 2.91 -7.79
C LEU A 82 -5.42 4.40 -7.51
N LEU A 83 -6.41 5.24 -7.78
CA LEU A 83 -6.33 6.67 -7.46
C LEU A 83 -6.29 6.90 -5.95
N ALA A 84 -7.18 6.25 -5.20
CA ALA A 84 -7.25 6.37 -3.74
C ALA A 84 -5.97 5.87 -3.07
N THR A 85 -5.44 4.72 -3.51
CA THR A 85 -4.23 4.15 -2.93
C THR A 85 -2.97 4.90 -3.36
N ALA A 86 -2.93 5.47 -4.57
CA ALA A 86 -1.86 6.39 -4.98
C ALA A 86 -1.81 7.62 -4.06
N TRP A 87 -2.97 8.21 -3.76
CA TRP A 87 -3.08 9.34 -2.86
C TRP A 87 -2.61 9.01 -1.44
N LEU A 88 -3.13 7.92 -0.86
CA LEU A 88 -2.74 7.50 0.48
C LEU A 88 -1.24 7.23 0.58
N ARG A 89 -0.66 6.55 -0.41
CA ARG A 89 0.79 6.31 -0.47
C ARG A 89 1.60 7.58 -0.59
N LEU A 90 1.14 8.55 -1.38
CA LEU A 90 1.81 9.85 -1.47
C LEU A 90 1.83 10.57 -0.11
N VAL A 91 0.72 10.52 0.63
CA VAL A 91 0.65 11.08 2.00
C VAL A 91 1.64 10.37 2.93
N VAL A 92 1.69 9.03 2.91
CA VAL A 92 2.64 8.24 3.72
C VAL A 92 4.10 8.54 3.32
N PHE A 93 4.39 8.68 2.03
CA PHE A 93 5.70 9.08 1.53
C PHE A 93 6.13 10.44 2.10
N VAL A 94 5.29 11.46 1.96
CA VAL A 94 5.58 12.82 2.45
C VAL A 94 5.77 12.81 3.96
N PHE A 95 4.88 12.15 4.70
CA PHE A 95 5.02 12.00 6.15
C PHE A 95 6.34 11.32 6.53
N GLY A 96 6.66 10.18 5.91
CA GLY A 96 7.88 9.42 6.19
C GLY A 96 9.15 10.23 5.91
N CYS A 97 9.20 10.96 4.79
CA CYS A 97 10.32 11.84 4.47
C CYS A 97 10.51 12.94 5.52
N VAL A 98 9.43 13.60 5.95
CA VAL A 98 9.49 14.64 6.98
C VAL A 98 9.89 14.06 8.34
N ALA A 99 9.32 12.93 8.73
CA ALA A 99 9.62 12.28 10.00
C ALA A 99 11.08 11.80 10.07
N ILE A 100 11.64 11.29 8.97
CA ILE A 100 13.07 10.94 8.90
C ILE A 100 13.94 12.20 8.92
N GLY A 101 13.59 13.23 8.13
CA GLY A 101 14.36 14.47 8.05
C GLY A 101 14.40 15.26 9.36
N THR A 102 13.38 15.12 10.21
CA THR A 102 13.31 15.74 11.55
C THR A 102 13.89 14.86 12.66
N GLY A 103 14.32 13.63 12.35
CA GLY A 103 14.85 12.68 13.33
C GLY A 103 13.77 11.98 14.18
N ALA A 104 12.49 12.16 13.87
CA ALA A 104 11.38 11.46 14.54
C ALA A 104 11.30 9.97 14.17
N LEU A 105 11.75 9.61 12.96
CA LEU A 105 11.94 8.22 12.53
C LEU A 105 13.41 7.97 12.15
N SER A 106 13.88 6.76 12.42
CA SER A 106 15.22 6.34 12.06
C SER A 106 15.32 6.01 10.56
N LEU A 107 16.54 6.03 9.99
CA LEU A 107 16.74 5.80 8.56
C LEU A 107 16.31 4.40 8.08
N GLN A 108 16.24 3.41 8.99
CA GLN A 108 15.74 2.07 8.68
C GLN A 108 14.28 2.09 8.18
N TRP A 109 13.51 3.11 8.56
CA TRP A 109 12.14 3.31 8.06
C TRP A 109 12.08 3.78 6.61
N ALA A 110 13.18 4.20 5.99
CA ALA A 110 13.19 4.80 4.65
C ALA A 110 12.63 3.88 3.55
N THR A 111 12.68 2.56 3.75
CA THR A 111 12.13 1.58 2.81
C THR A 111 10.63 1.76 2.60
N VAL A 112 9.89 2.17 3.63
CA VAL A 112 8.43 2.41 3.59
C VAL A 112 8.08 3.59 2.66
N PRO A 113 8.48 4.85 2.96
CA PRO A 113 8.14 5.98 2.11
C PRO A 113 8.71 5.80 0.69
N LEU A 114 9.92 5.24 0.52
CA LEU A 114 10.46 5.01 -0.82
C LEU A 114 9.58 4.06 -1.65
N SER A 115 9.15 2.94 -1.06
CA SER A 115 8.25 2.00 -1.74
C SER A 115 6.90 2.65 -2.04
N ASP A 116 6.35 3.39 -1.09
CA ASP A 116 5.06 4.06 -1.25
C ASP A 116 5.11 5.17 -2.31
N GLY A 117 6.17 5.98 -2.32
CA GLY A 117 6.36 7.05 -3.31
C GLY A 117 6.49 6.50 -4.72
N LEU A 118 7.26 5.43 -4.93
CA LEU A 118 7.41 4.79 -6.24
C LEU A 118 6.08 4.20 -6.72
N LEU A 119 5.34 3.53 -5.84
CA LEU A 119 4.03 2.97 -6.18
C LEU A 119 2.98 4.07 -6.43
N ALA A 120 2.97 5.14 -5.65
CA ALA A 120 2.10 6.29 -5.87
C ALA A 120 2.32 6.92 -7.26
N ILE A 121 3.58 7.11 -7.66
CA ILE A 121 3.91 7.62 -9.00
C ILE A 121 3.42 6.66 -10.09
N LEU A 122 3.70 5.36 -9.95
CA LEU A 122 3.28 4.36 -10.92
C LEU A 122 1.75 4.30 -11.06
N GLN A 123 1.02 4.27 -9.94
CA GLN A 123 -0.44 4.20 -9.92
C GLN A 123 -1.07 5.47 -10.48
N GLY A 124 -0.59 6.64 -10.06
CA GLY A 124 -1.01 7.92 -10.61
C GLY A 124 -0.79 7.98 -12.12
N TRP A 125 0.38 7.55 -12.60
CA TRP A 125 0.67 7.50 -14.04
C TRP A 125 -0.26 6.53 -14.80
N LEU A 126 -0.53 5.33 -14.26
CA LEU A 126 -1.45 4.37 -14.88
C LEU A 126 -2.86 4.96 -15.05
N VAL A 127 -3.37 5.66 -14.02
CA VAL A 127 -4.69 6.27 -14.04
C VAL A 127 -4.73 7.49 -14.97
N LEU A 128 -3.74 8.38 -14.88
CA LEU A 128 -3.70 9.63 -15.67
C LEU A 128 -3.46 9.40 -17.17
N THR A 129 -2.79 8.30 -17.53
CA THR A 129 -2.54 7.96 -18.94
C THR A 129 -3.63 7.08 -19.57
N GLY A 130 -4.74 6.84 -18.86
CA GLY A 130 -5.86 6.04 -19.38
C GLY A 130 -5.50 4.56 -19.61
N LYS A 131 -4.45 4.05 -18.96
CA LYS A 131 -4.00 2.65 -19.11
C LYS A 131 -4.82 1.66 -18.29
N VAL A 132 -5.72 2.16 -17.44
CA VAL A 132 -6.76 1.37 -16.79
C VAL A 132 -7.97 1.31 -17.75
N PRO A 133 -8.44 0.11 -18.15
CA PRO A 133 -9.63 0.00 -18.99
C PRO A 133 -10.84 0.65 -18.31
N GLY A 134 -11.76 1.27 -19.06
CA GLY A 134 -13.00 1.79 -18.45
C GLY A 134 -13.72 2.94 -19.15
N ASP A 135 -13.14 3.57 -20.18
CA ASP A 135 -13.77 4.72 -20.85
C ASP A 135 -14.02 4.46 -22.35
N GLU A 136 -14.71 3.36 -22.69
CA GLU A 136 -15.44 3.22 -23.97
C GLU A 136 -16.94 3.15 -23.72
#